data_AF-A0A2E0LDN0-F1
#
_entry.id   AF-A0A2E0LDN0-F1
#
_cell.length_a   1.000
_cell.length_b   1.000
_cell.length_c   1.000
_cell.angle_alpha   90.00
_cell.angle_beta   90.00
_cell.angle_gamma   90.00
#
_symmetry.space_group_name_H-M   'P 1'
#
loop_
_entity.id
_entity.type
_entity.pdbx_description
1 polymer ?
#
loop_
_entity_poly.entity_id
_entity_poly.type
_entity_poly.pdbx_seq_one_letter_code
_entity_poly.pdbx_strand_id
1 'polypeptide(L)' 'NAVGGANSGDGGTSPGATSTANGNSGKVILKYENSYTLTIGAGLTSSTATSGSYKITSFTAGTGTISIN' A
#
# COMPACT_ATOMS: atom_id res chain seq x y z
N ASN A 1 -7.58 9.80 17.86
CA ASN A 1 -6.98 8.91 16.85
C ASN A 1 -7.68 9.18 15.52
N ALA A 2 -7.01 9.83 14.56
CA ALA A 2 -7.61 10.09 13.26
C ALA A 2 -7.33 8.88 12.34
N VAL A 3 -8.39 8.25 11.83
CA VAL A 3 -8.25 7.25 10.76
C VAL A 3 -7.80 7.99 9.50
N GLY A 4 -6.75 7.50 8.83
CA GLY A 4 -6.24 8.12 7.60
C GLY A 4 -7.37 8.26 6.58
N GLY A 5 -7.59 9.48 6.10
CA GLY A 5 -8.62 9.78 5.10
C GLY A 5 -8.34 9.09 3.77
N ALA A 6 -9.39 8.89 2.97
CA ALA A 6 -9.23 8.46 1.58
C ALA A 6 -8.38 9.50 0.83
N ASN A 7 -7.36 9.06 0.09
CA ASN A 7 -6.65 9.92 -0.84
C ASN A 7 -7.60 10.16 -2.02
N SER A 8 -8.06 11.38 -2.30
CA SER A 8 -9.08 11.61 -3.34
C SER A 8 -8.56 11.42 -4.77
N GLY A 9 -7.24 11.48 -5.01
CA GLY A 9 -6.65 11.20 -6.32
C GLY A 9 -7.43 11.82 -7.48
N ASP A 10 -7.62 13.14 -7.45
CA ASP A 10 -8.55 13.89 -8.31
C ASP A 10 -8.07 14.01 -9.77
N GLY A 11 -7.63 12.91 -10.40
CA GLY A 11 -7.12 12.86 -11.76
C GLY A 11 -7.95 13.74 -12.72
N GLY A 12 -7.26 14.51 -13.56
CA GLY A 12 -7.79 15.69 -14.26
C GLY A 12 -9.21 15.54 -14.79
N THR A 13 -10.10 16.39 -14.28
CA THR A 13 -11.53 16.40 -14.61
C THR A 13 -11.80 17.35 -15.78
N SER A 14 -12.64 16.97 -16.74
CA SER A 14 -13.13 17.92 -17.75
C SER A 14 -13.92 19.05 -17.07
N PRO A 15 -13.84 20.31 -17.55
CA PRO A 15 -14.62 21.41 -16.99
C PRO A 15 -16.12 21.06 -17.01
N GLY A 16 -16.73 20.95 -15.83
CA GLY A 16 -18.15 20.58 -15.66
C GLY A 16 -18.42 19.15 -15.15
N ALA A 17 -17.39 18.30 -15.02
CA ALA A 17 -17.54 16.99 -14.40
C ALA A 17 -17.34 17.07 -12.88
N THR A 18 -18.36 16.72 -12.10
CA THR A 18 -18.24 16.49 -10.65
C THR A 18 -17.78 15.05 -10.38
N SER A 19 -16.51 14.73 -10.67
CA SER A 19 -15.97 13.43 -10.29
C SER A 19 -15.63 13.42 -8.80
N THR A 20 -16.62 13.06 -7.98
CA THR A 20 -16.42 12.71 -6.57
C THR A 20 -16.00 11.24 -6.48
N ALA A 21 -14.87 10.89 -7.08
CA ALA A 21 -14.28 9.57 -6.90
C ALA A 21 -13.43 9.60 -5.63
N ASN A 22 -13.64 8.65 -4.73
CA ASN A 22 -12.64 8.40 -3.68
C ASN A 22 -11.42 7.79 -4.38
N GLY A 23 -10.25 8.40 -4.24
CA GLY A 23 -9.06 7.77 -4.78
C GLY A 23 -8.72 6.50 -4.01
N ASN A 24 -8.10 5.57 -4.74
CA ASN A 24 -7.83 4.23 -4.25
C ASN A 24 -6.92 4.24 -3.01
N SER A 25 -7.01 3.17 -2.22
CA SER A 25 -6.07 2.91 -1.11
C SER A 25 -4.62 3.11 -1.56
N GLY A 26 -3.85 3.85 -0.75
CA GLY A 26 -2.42 4.03 -0.98
C GLY A 26 -1.70 2.69 -1.06
N LYS A 27 -0.75 2.56 -2.00
CA LYS A 27 0.12 1.40 -2.11
C LYS A 27 1.40 1.65 -1.30
N VAL A 28 1.88 0.65 -0.59
CA VAL A 28 3.24 0.65 0.01
C VAL A 28 4.01 -0.51 -0.62
N ILE A 29 5.25 -0.26 -1.05
CA ILE A 29 6.10 -1.29 -1.64
C ILE A 29 7.44 -1.27 -0.89
N LEU A 30 7.78 -2.38 -0.25
CA LEU A 30 9.05 -2.59 0.44
C LEU A 30 9.93 -3.52 -0.38
N LYS A 31 11.17 -3.11 -0.65
CA LYS A 31 12.22 -3.97 -1.19
C LYS A 31 13.29 -4.18 -0.12
N TYR A 32 13.59 -5.43 0.18
CA TYR A 32 14.50 -5.82 1.25
C TYR A 32 15.31 -7.05 0.85
N GLU A 33 16.47 -7.26 1.47
CA GLU A 33 17.30 -8.44 1.20
C GLU A 33 16.53 -9.72 1.61
N ASN A 34 16.73 -10.81 0.87
CA ASN A 34 16.10 -12.11 1.12
C ASN A 34 16.37 -12.66 2.53
N SER A 35 17.51 -12.28 3.14
CA SER A 35 17.87 -12.63 4.51
C SER A 35 16.89 -12.11 5.56
N TYR A 36 16.22 -10.98 5.30
CA TYR A 36 15.23 -10.42 6.22
C TYR A 36 13.85 -11.06 6.04
N THR A 37 13.11 -11.10 7.13
CA THR A 37 11.72 -11.57 7.16
C THR A 37 10.79 -10.47 7.66
N LEU A 38 9.72 -10.21 6.90
CA LEU A 38 8.67 -9.30 7.33
C LEU A 38 7.63 -10.03 8.16
N THR A 39 7.32 -9.49 9.34
CA THR A 39 6.09 -9.81 10.09
C THR A 39 5.02 -8.81 9.69
N ILE A 40 3.91 -9.32 9.14
CA ILE A 40 2.82 -8.51 8.60
C ILE A 40 1.59 -8.72 9.48
N GLY A 41 1.03 -7.63 10.03
CA GLY A 41 -0.21 -7.69 10.78
C GLY A 41 -1.39 -8.19 9.93
N ALA A 42 -2.29 -8.99 10.52
CA ALA A 42 -3.38 -9.68 9.81
C ALA A 42 -4.36 -8.75 9.07
N GLY A 43 -4.39 -7.45 9.42
CA GLY A 43 -5.24 -6.46 8.77
C GLY A 43 -4.70 -5.90 7.45
N LEU A 44 -3.54 -6.34 6.96
CA LEU A 44 -2.93 -5.86 5.74
C LEU A 44 -3.06 -6.87 4.59
N THR A 45 -3.54 -6.41 3.43
CA THR A 45 -3.50 -7.19 2.18
C THR A 45 -2.14 -6.99 1.52
N SER A 46 -1.39 -8.08 1.34
CA SER A 46 -0.04 -8.03 0.76
C SER A 46 0.27 -9.17 -0.21
N SER A 47 1.24 -8.94 -1.08
CA SER A 47 1.86 -9.96 -1.92
C SER A 47 3.37 -9.79 -1.91
N THR A 48 4.12 -10.90 -1.95
CA THR A 48 5.59 -10.88 -1.99
C THR A 48 6.10 -11.60 -3.23
N ALA A 49 7.02 -10.95 -3.93
CA ALA A 49 7.77 -11.54 -5.03
C ALA A 49 9.27 -11.55 -4.69
N THR A 50 9.98 -12.60 -5.09
CA THR A 50 11.44 -12.68 -4.97
C THR A 50 12.08 -12.31 -6.30
N SER A 51 13.05 -11.41 -6.27
CA SER A 51 13.83 -10.98 -7.44
C SER A 51 15.32 -10.99 -7.08
N GLY A 52 16.03 -12.02 -7.54
CA GLY A 52 17.42 -12.27 -7.16
C GLY A 52 17.57 -12.43 -5.64
N SER A 53 18.48 -11.67 -5.04
CA SER A 53 18.72 -11.67 -3.58
C SER A 53 17.77 -10.76 -2.80
N TYR A 54 16.70 -10.23 -3.42
CA TYR A 54 15.75 -9.34 -2.77
C TYR A 54 14.34 -9.92 -2.78
N LYS A 55 13.57 -9.57 -1.75
CA LYS A 55 12.12 -9.71 -1.70
C LYS A 55 11.49 -8.34 -1.90
N ILE A 56 10.37 -8.33 -2.61
CA ILE A 56 9.54 -7.14 -2.86
C ILE A 56 8.15 -7.46 -2.35
N THR A 57 7.75 -6.80 -1.27
CA THR A 57 6.40 -6.95 -0.70
C THR A 57 5.58 -5.71 -1.00
N SER A 58 4.42 -5.90 -1.62
CA SER A 58 3.47 -4.85 -1.96
C SER A 58 2.25 -4.95 -1.05
N PHE A 59 1.80 -3.82 -0.51
CA PHE A 59 0.61 -3.68 0.31
C PHE A 59 -0.39 -2.77 -0.40
N THR A 60 -1.66 -3.18 -0.44
CA THR A 60 -2.66 -2.49 -1.28
C THR A 60 -3.91 -2.08 -0.55
N ALA A 61 -4.11 -2.56 0.68
CA ALA A 61 -5.27 -2.26 1.49
C ALA A 61 -5.02 -2.63 2.95
N GLY A 62 -5.86 -2.07 3.82
CA GLY A 62 -5.93 -2.46 5.22
C GLY A 62 -5.05 -1.61 6.14
N THR A 63 -5.05 -2.00 7.41
CA THR A 63 -4.27 -1.32 8.47
C THR A 63 -3.62 -2.37 9.37
N GLY A 64 -2.41 -2.10 9.82
CA GLY A 64 -1.65 -3.01 10.66
C GLY A 64 -0.19 -2.59 10.78
N THR A 65 0.55 -3.30 11.62
CA THR A 65 1.98 -3.08 11.83
C THR A 65 2.81 -3.95 10.90
N ILE A 66 3.93 -3.41 10.44
CA ILE A 66 4.97 -4.14 9.71
C ILE A 66 6.24 -4.09 10.56
N SER A 67 6.86 -5.25 10.78
CA SER A 67 8.15 -5.35 11.48
C SER A 67 9.13 -6.15 10.65
N ILE A 68 10.40 -5.75 10.70
CA ILE A 68 11.51 -6.36 9.98
C ILE A 68 12.37 -7.10 11.00
N ASN A 69 12.65 -8.38 10.73
CA ASN A 69 13.58 -9.21 11.52
C ASN A 69 14.70 -9.72 10.63
#